data_AF-A0A4P5VQA3-F1
#
_entry.id   AF-A0A4P5VQA3-F1
#
_cell.length_a   1.000
_cell.length_b   1.000
_cell.length_c   1.000
_cell.angle_alpha   90.00
_cell.angle_beta   90.00
_cell.angle_gamma   90.00
#
_symmetry.space_group_name_H-M   'P 1'
#
loop_
_entity.id
_entity.type
_entity.pdbx_description
1 polymer ?
#
loop_
_entity_poly.entity_id
_entity_poly.type
_entity_poly.pdbx_seq_one_letter_code
_entity_poly.pdbx_strand_id
1 'polypeptide(L)'
;MLSLSGLHHRYSAANGETCSPVFCGAICVASEQVLQLATSSRCSAYDCEFVAAAPQLGVPLATEDRAILAAFPHLARSLDQFNAASQRSQFGA
;
A
#
# COMPACT_ATOMS: atom_id res chain seq x y z
N MET A 1 -5.48 43.73 -13.49
CA MET A 1 -6.34 42.97 -12.55
C MET A 1 -6.29 41.51 -12.96
N LEU A 2 -5.59 40.67 -12.20
CA LEU A 2 -5.31 39.28 -12.56
C LEU A 2 -6.60 38.44 -12.51
N SER A 3 -6.86 37.73 -13.60
CA SER A 3 -7.95 36.75 -13.74
C SER A 3 -7.68 35.55 -12.84
N LEU A 4 -8.57 35.30 -11.87
CA LEU A 4 -8.56 34.14 -10.96
C LEU A 4 -9.05 32.87 -11.68
N SER A 5 -8.33 32.43 -12.69
CA SER A 5 -8.61 31.19 -13.45
C SER A 5 -7.51 30.14 -13.26
N GLY A 6 -7.09 29.86 -12.02
CA GLY A 6 -5.96 28.97 -11.82
C GLY A 6 -5.64 28.58 -10.39
N LEU A 7 -6.55 27.90 -9.69
CA LEU A 7 -6.17 26.96 -8.62
C LEU A 7 -7.33 26.01 -8.24
N HIS A 8 -7.92 25.33 -9.22
CA HIS A 8 -8.59 24.05 -8.94
C HIS A 8 -7.50 22.98 -8.94
N HIS A 9 -6.71 22.89 -7.86
CA HIS A 9 -5.94 21.67 -7.61
C HIS A 9 -6.94 20.61 -7.15
N ARG A 10 -7.36 19.82 -8.12
CA ARG A 10 -8.33 18.74 -7.97
C ARG A 10 -7.82 17.78 -6.89
N TYR A 11 -8.46 17.76 -5.73
CA TYR A 11 -8.53 16.56 -4.90
C TYR A 11 -9.86 15.90 -5.23
N SER A 12 -9.87 15.11 -6.30
CA SER A 12 -11.01 14.35 -6.78
C SER A 12 -10.80 12.89 -6.36
N ALA A 13 -11.15 12.58 -5.10
CA ALA A 13 -11.21 11.22 -4.58
C ALA A 13 -12.58 10.59 -4.90
N ALA A 14 -12.99 10.66 -6.16
CA ALA A 14 -14.21 10.04 -6.63
C ALA A 14 -14.02 9.63 -8.09
N ASN A 15 -13.83 8.32 -8.30
CA ASN A 15 -13.86 7.63 -9.60
C ASN A 15 -12.57 7.70 -10.45
N GLY A 16 -11.59 6.85 -10.11
CA GLY A 16 -10.66 6.28 -11.11
C GLY A 16 -9.55 7.19 -11.65
N GLU A 17 -8.77 7.82 -10.77
CA GLU A 17 -7.58 8.59 -11.16
C GLU A 17 -6.32 7.91 -10.62
N THR A 18 -5.51 7.37 -11.52
CA THR A 18 -4.25 6.67 -11.23
C THR A 18 -3.20 7.61 -10.63
N CYS A 19 -2.45 7.14 -9.62
CA CYS A 19 -1.14 7.72 -9.30
C CYS A 19 -0.31 7.63 -10.59
N SER A 20 -0.08 8.77 -11.24
CA SER A 20 0.63 8.81 -12.51
C SER A 20 2.06 8.27 -12.30
N PRO A 21 2.57 7.36 -13.14
CA PRO A 21 3.77 6.56 -12.86
C PRO A 21 5.11 7.33 -12.90
N VAL A 22 5.10 8.66 -12.88
CA VAL A 22 6.24 9.52 -13.28
C VAL A 22 6.89 10.25 -12.10
N PHE A 23 6.67 9.82 -10.86
CA PHE A 23 7.46 10.32 -9.72
C PHE A 23 8.49 9.29 -9.23
N CYS A 24 9.72 9.77 -9.12
CA CYS A 24 10.90 9.06 -8.65
C CYS A 24 10.63 8.38 -7.29
N GLY A 25 10.60 7.05 -7.28
CA GLY A 25 10.74 6.19 -6.09
C GLY A 25 9.61 6.17 -5.06
N ALA A 26 8.67 7.11 -5.09
CA ALA A 26 7.57 7.19 -4.12
C ALA A 26 6.30 6.48 -4.63
N ILE A 27 5.62 5.77 -3.73
CA ILE A 27 4.34 5.10 -3.99
C ILE A 27 3.23 6.00 -3.46
N CYS A 28 2.25 6.39 -4.30
CA CYS A 28 1.06 7.06 -3.79
C CYS A 28 0.05 6.02 -3.32
N VAL A 29 -0.44 6.16 -2.08
CA VAL A 29 -1.56 5.37 -1.57
C VAL A 29 -2.76 6.29 -1.38
N ALA A 30 -3.93 5.89 -1.89
CA ALA A 30 -5.16 6.66 -1.73
C ALA A 30 -5.64 6.64 -0.28
N SER A 31 -5.83 7.80 0.34
CA SER A 31 -6.27 7.91 1.74
C SER A 31 -7.61 7.21 2.00
N GLU A 32 -8.52 7.21 1.03
CA GLU A 32 -9.78 6.47 1.13
C GLU A 32 -9.55 4.96 1.32
N GLN A 33 -8.67 4.36 0.51
CA GLN A 33 -8.33 2.94 0.64
C GLN A 33 -7.70 2.63 2.00
N VAL A 34 -6.80 3.50 2.48
CA VAL A 34 -6.18 3.35 3.80
C VAL A 34 -7.22 3.39 4.92
N LEU A 35 -8.13 4.36 4.87
CA LEU A 35 -9.18 4.52 5.89
C LEU A 35 -10.19 3.36 5.85
N GLN A 36 -10.52 2.84 4.66
CA GLN A 36 -11.36 1.64 4.51
C GLN A 36 -10.68 0.41 5.12
N LEU A 37 -9.39 0.20 4.88
CA LEU A 37 -8.62 -0.89 5.49
C LEU A 37 -8.50 -0.74 7.01
N ALA A 38 -8.27 0.49 7.51
CA ALA A 38 -8.16 0.75 8.94
C ALA A 38 -9.49 0.57 9.66
N THR A 39 -10.61 0.92 9.02
CA THR A 39 -11.96 0.75 9.60
C THR A 39 -12.42 -0.71 9.55
N SER A 40 -12.05 -1.46 8.51
CA SER A 40 -12.42 -2.87 8.35
C SER A 40 -11.50 -3.83 9.12
N SER A 41 -10.35 -3.36 9.59
CA SER A 41 -9.40 -4.13 10.40
C SER A 41 -9.26 -3.54 11.81
N ARG A 42 -8.42 -4.15 12.64
CA ARG A 42 -7.97 -3.58 13.92
C ARG A 42 -6.63 -2.85 13.79
N CYS A 43 -6.15 -2.62 12.57
CA CYS A 43 -4.85 -2.01 12.30
C CYS A 43 -4.96 -0.49 12.24
N SER A 44 -3.85 0.21 12.51
CA SER A 44 -3.82 1.66 12.39
C SER A 44 -3.84 2.09 10.91
N ALA A 45 -4.20 3.35 10.65
CA ALA A 45 -4.10 3.91 9.29
C ALA A 45 -2.65 3.84 8.75
N TYR A 46 -1.65 3.95 9.62
CA TYR A 46 -0.25 3.82 9.24
C TYR A 46 0.07 2.41 8.74
N ASP A 47 -0.35 1.38 9.47
CA ASP A 47 -0.17 -0.02 9.05
C ASP A 47 -0.88 -0.31 7.73
N CYS A 48 -2.08 0.25 7.57
CA CYS A 48 -2.90 0.09 6.38
C CYS A 48 -2.30 0.77 5.14
N GLU A 49 -1.41 1.75 5.29
CA GLU A 49 -0.67 2.34 4.17
C GLU A 49 0.26 1.30 3.51
N PHE A 50 0.99 0.52 4.33
CA PHE A 50 1.85 -0.57 3.84
C PHE A 50 1.04 -1.72 3.24
N VAL A 51 -0.09 -2.05 3.86
CA VAL A 51 -1.03 -3.06 3.32
C VAL A 51 -1.57 -2.65 1.96
N ALA A 52 -1.87 -1.36 1.77
CA ALA A 52 -2.35 -0.83 0.50
C ALA A 52 -1.26 -0.65 -0.56
N ALA A 53 0.01 -0.43 -0.15
CA ALA A 53 1.14 -0.30 -1.05
C ALA A 53 1.61 -1.65 -1.61
N ALA A 54 1.58 -2.72 -0.82
CA ALA A 54 2.09 -4.04 -1.22
C ALA A 54 1.48 -4.59 -2.52
N PRO A 55 0.14 -4.54 -2.74
CA PRO A 55 -0.47 -4.94 -4.02
C PRO A 55 -0.04 -4.06 -5.21
N GLN A 56 0.20 -2.77 -5.00
CA GLN A 56 0.63 -1.85 -6.07
C GLN A 56 2.05 -2.17 -6.55
N LEU A 57 2.91 -2.63 -5.63
CA LEU A 57 4.26 -3.09 -5.93
C LEU A 57 4.32 -4.54 -6.44
N GLY A 58 3.24 -5.32 -6.30
CA GLY A 58 3.22 -6.73 -6.64
C GLY A 58 4.08 -7.60 -5.72
N VAL A 59 4.33 -7.17 -4.47
CA VAL A 59 5.16 -7.88 -3.49
C VAL A 59 4.34 -8.20 -2.23
N PRO A 60 4.64 -9.31 -1.52
CA PRO A 60 4.05 -9.56 -0.22
C PRO A 60 4.58 -8.56 0.82
N LEU A 61 3.75 -8.22 1.80
CA LEU A 61 4.15 -7.40 2.94
C LEU A 61 4.89 -8.26 3.97
N ALA A 62 6.20 -8.09 4.10
CA ALA A 62 6.97 -8.73 5.18
C ALA A 62 6.80 -7.92 6.48
N THR A 63 6.30 -8.54 7.55
CA THR A 63 6.09 -7.89 8.85
C THR A 63 6.02 -8.90 9.99
N GLU A 64 6.44 -8.50 11.19
CA GLU A 64 6.25 -9.27 12.44
C GLU A 64 5.08 -8.73 13.29
N ASP A 65 4.36 -7.72 12.78
CA ASP A 65 3.19 -7.20 13.46
C ASP A 65 2.07 -8.25 13.44
N ARG A 66 1.70 -8.73 14.63
CA ARG A 66 0.69 -9.79 14.80
C ARG A 66 -0.70 -9.34 14.38
N ALA A 67 -1.05 -8.06 14.53
CA ALA A 67 -2.34 -7.54 14.11
C ALA A 67 -2.44 -7.56 12.57
N ILE A 68 -1.38 -7.13 11.88
CA ILE A 68 -1.33 -7.16 10.41
C ILE A 68 -1.35 -8.60 9.89
N LEU A 69 -0.53 -9.49 10.47
CA LEU A 69 -0.49 -10.91 10.09
C LEU A 69 -1.84 -11.60 10.26
N ALA A 70 -2.57 -11.28 11.33
CA ALA A 70 -3.90 -11.84 11.58
C ALA A 70 -4.98 -11.24 10.67
N ALA A 71 -4.91 -9.93 10.40
CA ALA A 71 -5.91 -9.23 9.59
C ALA A 71 -5.75 -9.45 8.09
N PHE A 72 -4.52 -9.64 7.61
CA PHE A 72 -4.21 -9.72 6.17
C PHE A 72 -3.34 -10.94 5.82
N PRO A 73 -3.73 -12.19 6.18
CA PRO A 73 -2.89 -13.38 6.02
C PRO A 73 -2.58 -13.74 4.55
N HIS A 74 -3.37 -13.21 3.60
CA HIS A 74 -3.13 -13.42 2.16
C HIS A 74 -2.10 -12.45 1.57
N LEU A 75 -1.83 -11.34 2.25
CA LEU A 75 -0.92 -10.28 1.78
C LEU A 75 0.34 -10.18 2.64
N ALA A 76 0.23 -10.44 3.93
CA ALA A 76 1.32 -10.33 4.90
C ALA A 76 2.01 -11.66 5.18
N ARG A 77 3.32 -11.63 5.42
CA ARG A 77 4.15 -12.78 5.80
C ARG A 77 5.10 -12.40 6.92
N SER A 78 5.35 -13.33 7.84
CA SER A 78 6.45 -13.17 8.81
C SER A 78 7.81 -13.22 8.10
N LEU A 79 8.85 -12.73 8.76
CA LEU A 79 10.23 -12.80 8.30
C LEU A 79 10.67 -14.25 8.06
N ASP A 80 10.24 -15.18 8.92
CA ASP A 80 10.52 -16.61 8.73
C ASP A 80 9.90 -17.14 7.42
N GLN A 81 8.61 -16.84 7.20
CA GLN A 81 7.89 -17.20 5.97
C GLN A 81 8.48 -16.51 4.73
N PHE A 82 8.94 -15.27 4.87
CA PHE A 82 9.56 -14.50 3.79
C PHE A 82 10.92 -15.10 3.41
N ASN A 83 11.76 -15.41 4.40
CA ASN A 83 13.08 -16.01 4.18
C ASN A 83 12.98 -17.39 3.53
N ALA A 84 12.05 -18.24 3.98
CA ALA A 84 11.80 -19.55 3.38
C ALA A 84 11.29 -19.47 1.92
N ALA A 85 10.69 -18.36 1.51
CA ALA A 85 10.31 -18.11 0.12
C ALA A 85 11.50 -17.62 -0.73
N SER A 86 12.32 -16.70 -0.20
CA SER A 86 13.50 -16.17 -0.91
C SER A 86 14.57 -17.23 -1.18
N GLN A 87 14.80 -18.17 -0.26
CA GLN A 87 15.78 -19.24 -0.46
C GLN A 87 15.40 -20.18 -1.62
N ARG A 88 14.10 -20.38 -1.87
CA ARG A 88 13.62 -21.17 -3.02
C ARG A 88 13.91 -20.50 -4.37
N SER A 89 13.90 -19.17 -4.44
CA SER A 89 14.27 -18.45 -5.67
C SER A 89 15.78 -18.36 -5.89
N GLN A 90 16.60 -18.42 -4.84
CA GLN A 90 18.07 -18.35 -4.96
C GLN A 90 18.75 -19.71 -5.20
N PHE A 91 18.10 -20.82 -4.83
CA PHE A 91 18.66 -22.18 -4.94
C PHE A 91 17.89 -23.11 -5.91
N GLY A 92 17.08 -22.55 -6.80
CA GLY A 92 16.39 -23.29 -7.86
C GLY A 92 17.35 -23.71 -8.98
N ALA A 93 17.49 -25.03 -9.15
CA ALA A 93 18.25 -25.75 -10.18
C ALA A 93 17.66 -25.64 -11.60
#